data_AF-A0A289IRI9-F1
#
_entry.id   AF-A0A289IRI9-F1
#
_cell.length_a   1.000
_cell.length_b   1.000
_cell.length_c   1.000
_cell.angle_alpha   90.00
_cell.angle_beta   90.00
_cell.angle_gamma   90.00
#
_symmetry.space_group_name_H-M   'P 1'
#
loop_
_entity.id
_entity.type
_entity.pdbx_description
1 polymer ?
#
loop_
_entity_poly.entity_id
_entity_poly.type
_entity_poly.pdbx_seq_one_letter_code
_entity_poly.pdbx_strand_id
1 'polypeptide(L)'
;RMPKVLETVKNIFKRDPSKGVNPDEAVAIGASIQGGVLSGQVTDILLLDVTPLSLGIQTLGGVFTRLINRNTTIPTKKSQVFSTAADG
;
A
#
# COMPACT_ATOMS: atom_id res chain seq x y z
N ARG A 1 16.38 10.59 17.20
CA ARG A 1 15.04 9.97 17.12
C ARG A 1 14.23 10.38 18.33
N MET A 2 13.05 10.97 18.14
CA MET A 2 12.29 11.62 19.20
C MET A 2 11.76 10.60 20.23
N PRO A 3 12.11 10.71 21.53
CA PRO A 3 11.63 9.78 22.57
C PRO A 3 10.10 9.72 22.66
N LYS A 4 9.42 10.84 22.42
CA LYS A 4 7.96 10.91 22.47
C LYS A 4 7.27 10.04 21.42
N VAL A 5 7.87 9.90 20.24
CA VAL A 5 7.35 9.01 19.18
C VAL A 5 7.45 7.56 19.63
N LEU A 6 8.57 7.17 20.25
CA LEU A 6 8.77 5.81 20.76
C LEU A 6 7.79 5.48 21.89
N GLU A 7 7.60 6.40 22.84
CA GLU A 7 6.63 6.26 23.93
C GLU A 7 5.20 6.11 23.40
N THR A 8 4.81 6.96 22.44
CA THR A 8 3.47 6.93 21.84
C THR A 8 3.21 5.60 21.13
N VAL A 9 4.17 5.11 20.33
CA VAL A 9 4.06 3.81 19.65
C VAL A 9 4.01 2.66 20.66
N LYS A 10 4.83 2.70 21.72
CA LYS A 10 4.79 1.70 22.80
C LYS A 10 3.42 1.67 23.49
N ASN A 11 2.80 2.82 23.73
CA ASN A 11 1.47 2.90 24.35
C ASN A 11 0.36 2.36 23.43
N ILE A 12 0.44 2.62 22.11
CA ILE A 12 -0.54 2.12 21.13
C ILE A 12 -0.46 0.60 20.99
N PHE A 13 0.74 0.06 20.80
CA PHE A 13 0.95 -1.37 20.50
C PHE A 13 1.22 -2.23 21.73
N LYS A 14 1.37 -1.63 22.92
CA LYS A 14 1.64 -2.29 24.22
C LYS A 14 2.86 -3.22 24.20
N ARG A 15 3.84 -2.92 23.35
CA ARG A 15 5.09 -3.68 23.17
C ARG A 15 6.23 -2.75 22.83
N ASP A 16 7.45 -3.13 23.22
CA ASP A 16 8.63 -2.36 22.85
C ASP A 16 8.91 -2.50 21.35
N PRO A 17 9.15 -1.37 20.63
CA PRO A 17 9.52 -1.41 19.22
C PRO A 17 10.90 -2.07 19.07
N SER A 18 11.08 -2.85 18.00
CA SER A 18 12.36 -3.50 17.71
C SER A 18 13.46 -2.45 17.48
N LYS A 19 14.64 -2.71 18.06
CA LYS A 19 15.85 -1.90 17.88
C LYS A 19 16.87 -2.53 16.92
N GLY A 20 16.58 -3.71 16.37
CA GLY A 20 17.52 -4.46 15.53
C GLY A 20 17.57 -4.03 14.05
N VAL A 21 16.72 -3.09 13.64
CA VAL A 21 16.64 -2.63 12.26
C VAL A 21 17.25 -1.24 12.17
N ASN A 22 18.28 -1.04 11.33
CA ASN A 22 18.81 0.30 11.06
C ASN A 22 17.74 1.10 10.31
N PRO A 23 17.15 2.10 10.96
CA PRO A 23 15.99 2.77 10.42
C PRO A 23 16.32 3.89 9.41
N ASP A 24 17.60 4.16 9.17
CA ASP A 24 18.05 5.09 8.14
C ASP A 24 18.39 4.35 6.82
N GLU A 25 18.64 3.04 6.89
CA GLU A 25 19.12 2.22 5.76
C GLU A 25 18.15 1.10 5.35
N ALA A 26 17.24 0.68 6.23
CA ALA A 26 16.38 -0.48 6.00
C ALA A 26 15.57 -0.42 4.70
N VAL A 27 15.15 0.78 4.28
CA VAL A 27 14.40 0.98 3.05
C VAL A 27 15.28 0.69 1.82
N ALA A 28 16.53 1.17 1.82
CA ALA A 28 17.45 0.93 0.71
C ALA A 28 17.82 -0.56 0.58
N ILE A 29 18.02 -1.23 1.71
CA ILE A 29 18.27 -2.69 1.75
C ILE A 29 17.04 -3.45 1.25
N GLY A 30 15.82 -3.07 1.64
CA GLY A 30 14.60 -3.69 1.13
C GLY A 30 14.44 -3.53 -0.39
N ALA A 31 14.78 -2.35 -0.92
CA ALA A 31 14.72 -2.09 -2.35
C ALA A 31 15.74 -2.93 -3.14
N SER A 32 16.97 -3.13 -2.62
CA SER A 32 17.96 -3.97 -3.29
C SER A 32 17.57 -5.45 -3.29
N ILE A 33 16.97 -5.95 -2.20
CA ILE A 33 16.41 -7.31 -2.15
C ILE A 33 15.32 -7.48 -3.20
N GLN A 34 14.39 -6.53 -3.31
CA GLN A 34 13.35 -6.58 -4.34
C GLN A 34 13.94 -6.60 -5.75
N GLY A 35 15.02 -5.84 -6.00
CA GLY A 35 15.77 -5.89 -7.25
C GLY A 35 16.39 -7.27 -7.53
N GLY A 36 16.94 -7.92 -6.50
CA GLY A 36 17.47 -9.29 -6.57
C GLY A 36 16.39 -10.34 -6.86
N VAL A 37 15.17 -10.16 -6.35
CA VAL A 37 14.02 -11.02 -6.68
C VAL A 37 13.62 -10.84 -8.15
N LEU A 38 13.58 -9.61 -8.64
CA LEU A 38 13.23 -9.31 -10.03
C LEU A 38 14.30 -9.82 -11.04
N SER A 39 15.57 -9.86 -10.64
CA SER A 39 16.66 -10.40 -11.48
C SER A 39 16.80 -11.93 -11.41
N GLY A 40 16.02 -12.59 -10.55
CA GLY A 40 16.10 -14.04 -10.32
C GLY A 40 17.30 -14.50 -9.50
N GLN A 41 18.08 -13.59 -8.92
CA GLN A 41 19.22 -13.90 -8.05
C GLN A 41 18.77 -14.31 -6.63
N VAL A 42 17.60 -13.83 -6.20
CA VAL A 42 16.98 -14.17 -4.91
C VAL A 42 15.73 -14.99 -5.17
N THR A 43 15.75 -16.25 -4.76
CA THR A 43 14.60 -17.18 -4.87
C THR A 43 13.81 -17.25 -3.56
N ASP A 44 12.60 -17.79 -3.63
CA ASP A 44 11.75 -18.13 -2.48
C ASP A 44 11.17 -16.94 -1.67
N ILE A 45 11.17 -15.74 -2.25
CA ILE A 45 10.47 -14.56 -1.70
C ILE A 45 9.26 -14.24 -2.59
N LEU A 46 8.07 -14.23 -2.00
CA LEU A 46 6.85 -13.74 -2.64
C LEU A 46 6.35 -12.48 -1.91
N LEU A 47 6.21 -11.37 -2.66
CA LEU A 47 5.68 -10.12 -2.16
C LEU A 47 4.26 -9.89 -2.72
N LEU A 48 3.28 -9.72 -1.82
CA LEU A 48 1.92 -9.32 -2.15
C LEU A 48 1.64 -7.93 -1.56
N ASP A 49 1.67 -6.91 -2.40
CA ASP A 49 1.42 -5.53 -2.00
C ASP A 49 -0.03 -5.12 -2.27
N VAL A 50 -0.46 -3.96 -1.77
CA VAL A 50 -1.84 -3.45 -1.88
C VAL A 50 -1.86 -1.98 -2.30
N THR A 51 -2.93 -1.53 -2.97
CA THR A 51 -3.15 -0.09 -3.21
C THR A 51 -3.62 0.61 -1.92
N PRO A 52 -3.01 1.73 -1.48
CA PRO A 52 -3.35 2.38 -0.22
C PRO A 52 -4.66 3.19 -0.28
N LEU A 53 -5.11 3.55 -1.48
CA LEU A 53 -6.26 4.41 -1.70
C LEU A 53 -7.30 3.74 -2.58
N SER A 54 -8.56 4.11 -2.37
CA SER A 54 -9.63 3.73 -3.28
C SER A 54 -9.49 4.51 -4.59
N LEU A 55 -9.42 3.79 -5.71
CA LEU A 55 -9.45 4.36 -7.04
C LEU A 55 -10.88 4.32 -7.57
N GLY A 56 -11.35 5.40 -8.17
CA GLY A 56 -12.71 5.53 -8.67
C GLY A 56 -12.84 6.71 -9.61
N ILE A 57 -14.06 6.90 -10.12
CA ILE A 57 -14.42 8.02 -10.99
C ILE A 57 -15.58 8.80 -10.37
N GLN A 58 -15.69 10.08 -10.73
CA GLN A 58 -16.85 10.87 -10.38
C GLN A 58 -18.01 10.53 -11.32
N THR A 59 -19.19 10.28 -10.77
CA THR A 59 -20.44 10.02 -11.52
C THR A 59 -21.44 11.16 -11.33
N LEU A 60 -22.57 11.12 -12.05
CA LEU A 60 -23.60 12.17 -11.99
C LEU A 60 -24.03 12.47 -10.55
N GLY A 61 -24.23 13.76 -10.24
CA GLY A 61 -24.53 14.21 -8.89
C GLY A 61 -23.28 14.39 -8.01
N GLY A 62 -22.08 14.34 -8.60
CA GLY A 62 -20.83 14.58 -7.90
C GLY A 62 -20.37 13.43 -7.00
N VAL A 63 -20.97 12.25 -7.14
CA VAL A 63 -20.69 11.08 -6.31
C VAL A 63 -19.41 10.39 -6.77
N PHE A 64 -18.51 10.07 -5.83
CA PHE A 64 -17.31 9.29 -6.14
C PHE A 64 -17.62 7.79 -6.13
N THR A 65 -17.69 7.19 -7.30
CA THR A 65 -17.92 5.75 -7.48
C THR A 65 -16.57 5.02 -7.49
N ARG A 66 -16.31 4.25 -6.44
CA ARG A 66 -15.09 3.45 -6.30
C ARG A 66 -15.10 2.27 -7.26
N LEU A 67 -14.00 2.07 -7.99
CA LEU A 67 -13.77 0.93 -8.88
C LEU A 67 -12.85 -0.10 -8.20
N ILE A 68 -11.76 0.36 -7.58
CA ILE A 68 -10.84 -0.46 -6.80
C ILE A 68 -10.81 0.10 -5.38
N ASN A 69 -11.04 -0.74 -4.38
CA ASN A 69 -11.06 -0.30 -2.99
C ASN A 69 -9.64 -0.19 -2.42
N ARG A 70 -9.43 0.70 -1.43
CA ARG A 70 -8.19 0.71 -0.67
C ARG A 70 -7.92 -0.67 -0.07
N ASN A 71 -6.64 -1.00 0.08
CA ASN A 71 -6.14 -2.29 0.54
C ASN A 71 -6.45 -3.48 -0.39
N THR A 72 -6.80 -3.24 -1.67
CA THR A 72 -6.89 -4.32 -2.67
C THR A 72 -5.48 -4.76 -3.08
N THR A 73 -5.19 -6.07 -3.05
CA THR A 73 -3.92 -6.65 -3.49
C THR A 73 -3.64 -6.35 -4.95
N ILE A 74 -2.40 -5.99 -5.27
CA ILE A 74 -1.91 -5.74 -6.62
C ILE A 74 -1.02 -6.89 -7.11
N PRO A 75 -1.03 -7.21 -8.42
CA PRO A 75 -1.76 -6.56 -9.51
C PRO A 75 -3.27 -6.87 -9.50
N THR A 76 -4.10 -5.88 -9.85
CA THR A 76 -5.56 -6.04 -9.93
C THR A 76 -6.14 -5.32 -11.15
N LYS A 77 -7.27 -5.80 -11.67
CA LYS A 77 -8.01 -5.20 -12.79
C LYS A 77 -9.50 -5.21 -12.49
N LYS A 78 -10.17 -4.08 -12.75
CA LYS A 78 -11.63 -3.95 -12.65
C LYS A 78 -12.18 -3.37 -13.94
N SER A 79 -13.24 -3.98 -14.46
CA SER A 79 -14.03 -3.45 -15.57
C SER A 79 -15.46 -3.22 -15.10
N GLN A 80 -16.04 -2.07 -15.48
CA GLN A 80 -17.42 -1.74 -15.21
C GLN A 80 -17.97 -0.94 -16.40
N VAL A 81 -19.15 -1.32 -16.87
CA VAL A 81 -19.85 -0.62 -17.97
C VAL A 81 -20.61 0.56 -17.38
N PHE A 82 -20.48 1.72 -18.00
CA PHE A 82 -21.22 2.94 -17.67
C PHE A 82 -22.11 3.33 -18.86
N SER A 83 -23.22 4.00 -18.57
CA SER A 83 -24.14 4.55 -19.58
C SER A 83 -24.40 6.04 -19.31
N THR A 84 -24.90 6.74 -20.31
CA THR A 84 -25.35 8.13 -20.20
C THR A 84 -26.49 8.23 -19.18
N ALA A 85 -26.45 9.27 -18.35
CA ALA A 85 -27.42 9.49 -17.29
C ALA A 85 -28.55 10.46 -17.69
N ALA A 86 -28.46 11.07 -18.88
CA ALA A 86 -29.51 11.86 -19.49
C ALA A 86 -29.54 11.56 -20.99
N ASP A 87 -30.75 11.33 -21.52
CA ASP A 87 -31.06 11.42 -22.95
C ASP A 87 -31.43 12.88 -23.23
N GLY A 88 -30.76 13.48 -24.21
CA GLY A 88 -31.02 14.85 -24.67
C GLY A 88 -30.46 15.04 -26.07
#